data_AF-A0A2J0N6G1-F1
#
_entry.id   AF-A0A2J0N6G1-F1
#
_cell.length_a   1.000
_cell.length_b   1.000
_cell.length_c   1.000
_cell.angle_alpha   90.00
_cell.angle_beta   90.00
_cell.angle_gamma   90.00
#
_symmetry.space_group_name_H-M   'P 1'
#
loop_
_entity.id
_entity.type
_entity.pdbx_description
1 polymer ?
#
loop_
_entity_poly.entity_id
_entity_poly.type
_entity_poly.pdbx_seq_one_letter_code
_entity_poly.pdbx_strand_id
1 'polypeptide(L)'
;MFMKNNSEQYKKEIIEVIYKISKDKELLGDFIKEILTPREFDNIGVRWQIVKRIAKGEHHQAIAEDLHLGVATVTRGSREMRKKNGGFRRALKVIHR
;
A
#
# COMPACT_ATOMS: atom_id res chain seq x y z
N MET A 1 7.99 12.86 33.21
CA MET A 1 8.68 11.69 32.61
C MET A 1 8.09 11.48 31.22
N PHE A 2 8.75 11.97 30.17
CA PHE A 2 8.26 11.81 28.80
C PHE A 2 8.54 10.38 28.35
N MET A 3 7.50 9.57 28.15
CA MET A 3 7.64 8.28 27.49
C MET A 3 8.23 8.56 26.10
N LYS A 4 9.47 8.12 25.86
CA LYS A 4 10.03 8.13 24.50
C LYS A 4 9.07 7.33 23.62
N ASN A 5 8.53 7.99 22.62
CA ASN A 5 7.51 7.43 21.76
C ASN A 5 8.18 6.37 20.86
N ASN A 6 8.14 5.10 21.28
CA ASN A 6 8.75 3.95 20.59
C ASN A 6 8.14 3.66 19.20
N SER A 7 7.23 4.51 18.70
CA SER A 7 6.52 4.36 17.43
C SER A 7 7.45 4.12 16.24
N GLU A 8 8.60 4.78 16.18
CA GLU A 8 9.56 4.57 15.09
C GLU A 8 10.29 3.22 15.19
N GLN A 9 10.54 2.73 16.41
CA GLN A 9 11.11 1.40 16.62
C GLN A 9 10.11 0.33 16.19
N TYR A 10 8.85 0.42 16.61
CA TYR A 10 7.81 -0.54 16.24
C TYR A 10 7.58 -0.59 14.72
N LYS A 11 7.64 0.56 14.03
CA LYS A 11 7.59 0.63 12.55
C LYS A 11 8.78 -0.07 11.88
N LYS A 12 9.97 0.01 12.46
CA LYS A 12 11.15 -0.69 11.93
C LYS A 12 11.04 -2.20 12.14
N GLU A 13 10.58 -2.62 13.33
CA GLU A 13 10.39 -4.03 13.65
C GLU A 13 9.40 -4.70 12.70
N ILE A 14 8.25 -4.07 12.42
CA ILE A 14 7.27 -4.65 11.50
C ILE A 14 7.81 -4.75 10.05
N ILE A 15 8.58 -3.77 9.59
CA ILE A 15 9.23 -3.83 8.26
C ILE A 15 10.21 -5.00 8.20
N GLU A 16 11.00 -5.20 9.26
CA GLU A 16 11.99 -6.28 9.34
C GLU A 16 11.31 -7.66 9.33
N VAL A 17 10.22 -7.83 10.07
CA VAL A 17 9.43 -9.07 10.07
C VAL A 17 8.90 -9.38 8.67
N ILE A 18 8.23 -8.40 8.03
CA ILE A 18 7.69 -8.55 6.67
C ILE A 18 8.81 -8.92 5.68
N TYR A 19 9.97 -8.28 5.78
CA TYR A 19 11.12 -8.56 4.91
C TYR A 19 11.63 -10.01 5.07
N LYS A 20 11.84 -10.47 6.31
CA LYS A 20 12.36 -11.82 6.59
C LYS A 20 11.43 -12.93 6.10
N ILE A 21 10.12 -12.76 6.22
CA ILE A 21 9.14 -13.76 5.79
C ILE A 21 8.75 -13.62 4.30
N SER A 22 9.21 -12.58 3.59
CA SER A 22 8.71 -12.23 2.25
C SER A 22 8.88 -13.28 1.15
N LYS A 23 9.77 -14.27 1.35
CA LYS A 23 10.01 -15.36 0.40
C LYS A 23 9.05 -16.54 0.59
N ASP A 24 8.42 -16.64 1.75
CA ASP A 24 7.37 -17.62 2.03
C ASP A 24 6.00 -16.95 1.83
N LYS A 25 5.35 -17.28 0.72
CA LYS A 25 4.10 -16.64 0.33
C LYS A 25 2.93 -17.04 1.23
N GLU A 26 2.93 -18.26 1.76
CA GLU A 26 1.86 -18.74 2.64
C GLU A 26 1.99 -18.07 4.00
N LEU A 27 3.18 -18.12 4.61
CA LEU A 27 3.46 -17.45 5.88
C LEU A 27 3.21 -15.94 5.81
N LEU A 28 3.69 -15.27 4.76
CA LEU A 28 3.41 -13.84 4.57
C LEU A 28 1.91 -13.57 4.44
N GLY A 29 1.19 -14.42 3.71
CA GLY A 29 -0.25 -14.30 3.50
C GLY A 29 -1.03 -14.38 4.81
N ASP A 30 -0.70 -15.34 5.66
CA ASP A 30 -1.38 -15.54 6.94
C ASP A 30 -1.00 -14.46 7.95
N PHE A 31 0.28 -14.09 8.04
CA PHE A 31 0.75 -12.97 8.86
C PHE A 31 -0.01 -11.67 8.57
N ILE A 32 -0.22 -11.32 7.30
CA ILE A 32 -0.93 -10.10 6.91
C ILE A 32 -2.42 -10.16 7.30
N LYS A 33 -3.08 -11.32 7.21
CA LYS A 33 -4.48 -11.50 7.62
C LYS A 33 -4.66 -11.44 9.14
N GLU A 34 -3.64 -11.84 9.91
CA GLU A 34 -3.67 -11.83 11.38
C GLU A 34 -3.38 -10.43 11.94
N ILE A 35 -2.43 -9.69 11.35
CA ILE A 35 -2.03 -8.37 11.86
C ILE A 35 -2.96 -7.23 11.41
N LEU A 36 -3.66 -7.40 10.29
CA LEU A 36 -4.61 -6.41 9.77
C LEU A 36 -6.04 -6.87 10.00
N THR A 37 -6.93 -5.94 10.25
CA THR A 37 -8.36 -6.23 10.12
C THR A 37 -8.71 -6.50 8.65
N PRO A 38 -9.75 -7.30 8.36
CA PRO A 38 -10.19 -7.55 6.98
C PRO A 38 -10.41 -6.24 6.19
N ARG A 39 -11.03 -5.25 6.84
CA ARG A 39 -11.28 -3.93 6.25
C ARG A 39 -9.99 -3.17 5.93
N GLU A 40 -8.97 -3.23 6.78
CA GLU A 40 -7.67 -2.61 6.50
C GLU A 40 -6.99 -3.28 5.32
N PHE A 41 -7.04 -4.61 5.25
CA PHE A 41 -6.44 -5.35 4.15
C PHE A 41 -7.12 -5.04 2.81
N ASP A 42 -8.46 -5.01 2.78
CA ASP A 42 -9.25 -4.57 1.61
C ASP A 42 -8.85 -3.15 1.17
N ASN A 43 -8.75 -2.22 2.12
CA ASN A 43 -8.36 -0.84 1.85
C ASN A 43 -6.95 -0.73 1.24
N ILE A 44 -5.99 -1.54 1.71
CA ILE A 44 -4.65 -1.59 1.12
C ILE A 44 -4.72 -2.14 -0.30
N GLY A 45 -5.51 -3.19 -0.53
CA GLY A 45 -5.76 -3.76 -1.86
C GLY A 45 -6.33 -2.72 -2.84
N VAL A 46 -7.36 -1.98 -2.43
CA VAL A 46 -7.96 -0.89 -3.21
C VAL A 46 -6.93 0.20 -3.54
N ARG A 47 -6.12 0.63 -2.56
CA ARG A 47 -5.04 1.61 -2.79
C ARG A 47 -4.04 1.13 -3.83
N TRP A 48 -3.71 -0.16 -3.83
CA TRP A 48 -2.82 -0.73 -4.83
C TRP A 48 -3.45 -0.74 -6.23
N GLN A 49 -4.76 -1.02 -6.36
CA GLN A 49 -5.44 -0.92 -7.66
C GLN A 49 -5.44 0.52 -8.20
N ILE A 50 -5.73 1.51 -7.35
CA ILE A 50 -5.63 2.93 -7.72
C ILE A 50 -4.23 3.24 -8.28
N VAL A 51 -3.17 2.83 -7.56
CA VAL A 51 -1.78 3.04 -7.99
C VAL A 51 -1.49 2.42 -9.36
N LYS A 52 -1.92 1.17 -9.59
CA LYS A 52 -1.73 0.48 -10.88
C LYS A 52 -2.44 1.19 -12.03
N ARG A 53 -3.69 1.60 -11.84
CA ARG A 53 -4.52 2.21 -12.88
C ARG A 53 -4.05 3.63 -13.23
N ILE A 54 -3.66 4.41 -12.23
CA ILE A 54 -3.00 5.71 -12.45
C ILE A 54 -1.70 5.53 -13.23
N ALA A 55 -0.89 4.52 -12.90
CA ALA A 55 0.36 4.26 -13.62
C ALA A 55 0.14 3.85 -15.09
N LYS A 56 -1.04 3.32 -15.43
CA LYS A 56 -1.47 3.02 -16.81
C LYS A 56 -2.02 4.23 -17.57
N GLY A 57 -2.15 5.39 -16.91
CA GLY A 57 -2.68 6.61 -17.53
C GLY A 57 -4.21 6.71 -17.52
N GLU A 58 -4.90 5.89 -16.73
CA GLU A 58 -6.36 5.94 -16.65
C GLU A 58 -6.86 7.21 -15.92
N HIS A 59 -7.99 7.76 -16.38
CA HIS A 59 -8.58 8.96 -15.79
C HIS A 59 -9.12 8.71 -14.38
N HIS A 60 -8.90 9.67 -13.46
CA HIS A 60 -9.32 9.51 -12.07
C HIS A 60 -10.82 9.28 -11.87
N GLN A 61 -11.67 9.84 -12.74
CA GLN A 61 -13.13 9.63 -12.70
C GLN A 61 -13.50 8.18 -13.02
N ALA A 62 -12.97 7.63 -14.11
CA ALA A 62 -13.18 6.23 -14.48
C ALA A 62 -12.69 5.27 -13.38
N ILE A 63 -11.52 5.55 -12.79
CA ILE A 63 -11.01 4.75 -11.66
C ILE A 63 -11.96 4.80 -10.46
N ALA A 64 -12.52 5.97 -10.16
CA ALA A 64 -13.44 6.16 -9.05
C ALA A 64 -14.76 5.42 -9.27
N GLU A 65 -15.33 5.50 -10.47
CA GLU A 65 -16.57 4.82 -10.86
C GLU A 65 -16.43 3.29 -10.75
N ASP A 66 -15.40 2.73 -11.39
CA ASP A 66 -15.17 1.29 -11.44
C ASP A 66 -14.82 0.67 -10.09
N LEU A 67 -14.15 1.42 -9.20
CA LEU A 67 -13.82 0.95 -7.85
C LEU A 67 -14.91 1.30 -6.83
N HIS A 68 -16.00 1.94 -7.25
CA HIS A 68 -17.07 2.45 -6.39
C HIS A 68 -16.56 3.35 -5.25
N LEU A 69 -15.63 4.26 -5.59
CA LEU A 69 -15.01 5.20 -4.67
C LEU A 69 -15.37 6.65 -5.02
N GLY A 70 -15.27 7.55 -4.05
CA GLY A 70 -15.27 8.97 -4.33
C GLY A 70 -13.99 9.40 -5.08
N VAL A 71 -14.11 10.29 -6.07
CA VAL A 71 -12.98 10.85 -6.84
C VAL A 71 -11.90 11.44 -5.91
N ALA A 72 -12.29 12.04 -4.78
CA ALA A 72 -11.37 12.55 -3.76
C ALA A 72 -10.43 11.47 -3.18
N THR A 73 -10.88 10.22 -3.11
CA THR A 73 -10.05 9.09 -2.64
C THR A 73 -8.98 8.73 -3.67
N VAL A 74 -9.36 8.70 -4.94
CA VAL A 74 -8.42 8.46 -6.06
C VAL A 74 -7.39 9.58 -6.17
N THR A 75 -7.81 10.85 -6.08
CA THR A 75 -6.89 11.99 -6.17
C THR A 75 -5.92 12.05 -5.00
N ARG A 76 -6.32 11.65 -3.79
CA ARG A 76 -5.40 11.48 -2.65
C ARG A 76 -4.35 10.39 -2.93
N GLY A 77 -4.75 9.23 -3.44
CA GLY A 77 -3.81 8.18 -3.85
C GLY A 77 -2.83 8.63 -4.93
N SER A 78 -3.31 9.43 -5.91
CA SER A 78 -2.52 10.03 -6.98
C SER A 78 -1.41 10.96 -6.46
N ARG A 79 -1.64 11.68 -5.35
CA ARG A 79 -0.62 12.56 -4.74
C ARG A 79 0.60 11.79 -4.24
N GLU A 80 0.39 10.63 -3.60
CA GLU A 80 1.51 9.79 -3.14
C GLU A 80 2.37 9.25 -4.29
N MET A 81 1.75 9.10 -5.47
CA MET A 81 2.42 8.71 -6.70
C MET A 81 3.26 9.82 -7.35
N ARG A 82 3.22 11.07 -6.88
CA ARG A 82 4.04 12.17 -7.45
C ARG A 82 5.54 12.01 -7.15
N LYS A 83 5.90 11.32 -6.07
CA LYS A 83 7.30 11.10 -5.68
C LYS A 83 7.98 10.19 -6.71
N LYS A 84 8.87 10.75 -7.55
CA LYS A 84 9.59 10.02 -8.61
C LYS A 84 10.31 8.76 -8.10
N ASN A 85 10.86 8.83 -6.88
CA ASN A 85 11.55 7.73 -6.20
C ASN A 85 10.75 7.12 -5.03
N GLY A 86 9.43 7.35 -4.98
CA GLY A 86 8.55 6.82 -3.95
C GLY A 86 8.39 5.30 -4.04
N GLY A 87 8.00 4.70 -2.91
CA GLY A 87 7.81 3.24 -2.78
C GLY A 87 6.93 2.65 -3.88
N PHE A 88 5.79 3.27 -4.20
CA PHE A 88 4.88 2.78 -5.24
C PHE A 88 5.50 2.72 -6.63
N ARG A 89 6.22 3.76 -7.07
CA ARG A 89 6.87 3.75 -8.39
C ARG A 89 7.97 2.70 -8.48
N ARG A 90 8.74 2.51 -7.40
CA ARG A 90 9.76 1.45 -7.34
C ARG A 90 9.13 0.06 -7.36
N ALA A 91 8.06 -0.17 -6.60
CA ALA A 91 7.34 -1.44 -6.58
C ALA A 91 6.73 -1.77 -7.96
N LEU A 92 6.11 -0.80 -8.64
CA LEU A 92 5.57 -1.00 -9.99
C LEU A 92 6.64 -1.45 -10.99
N LYS A 93 7.85 -0.90 -10.91
CA LYS A 93 8.99 -1.33 -11.75
C LYS A 93 9.44 -2.76 -11.49
N VAL A 94 9.30 -3.25 -10.26
CA VAL A 94 9.66 -4.64 -9.90
C VAL A 94 8.62 -5.62 -10.44
N ILE A 95 7.34 -5.27 -10.41
CA ILE A 95 6.23 -6.16 -10.79
C ILE A 95 6.01 -6.22 -12.31
N HIS A 96 6.35 -5.16 -13.05
CA HIS A 96 6.25 -5.12 -14.53
C HIS A 96 7.58 -5.41 -15.23
N ARG A 97 8.61 -5.80 -14.49
CA ARG A 97 9.82 -6.42 -15.04
C ARG A 97 9.55 -7.89 -15.31
#